data_AF-Q8YLW5-F1
#
_entry.id   AF-Q8YLW5-F1
#
_cell.length_a   1.000
_cell.length_b   1.000
_cell.length_c   1.000
_cell.angle_alpha   90.00
_cell.angle_beta   90.00
_cell.angle_gamma   90.00
#
_symmetry.space_group_name_H-M   'P 1'
#
loop_
_entity.id
_entity.type
_entity.pdbx_description
1 polymer ?
#
loop_
_entity_poly.entity_id
_entity_poly.type
_entity_poly.pdbx_seq_one_letter_code
_entity_poly.pdbx_strand_id
1 'polypeptide(L)'
;MEWLPEVGKRGWVVLTKDGKISNNRLERIAVARAQIKMFTFASQSLSGEEMAGILLQAIVPMKRFVSKHPAPFIAKIYRDGHLDMWKDAQMLLEELQEF
;
A
#
# COMPACT_ATOMS: atom_id res chain seq x y z
N MET A 1 0.92 -3.49 16.38
CA MET A 1 0.08 -2.64 15.52
C MET A 1 -1.36 -3.10 15.66
N GLU A 2 -2.10 -2.50 16.59
CA GLU A 2 -3.46 -2.94 16.95
C GLU A 2 -4.53 -2.42 15.96
N TRP A 3 -4.24 -1.37 15.21
CA TRP A 3 -5.20 -0.69 14.33
C TRP A 3 -5.35 -1.32 12.93
N LEU A 4 -4.34 -2.04 12.43
CA LEU A 4 -4.36 -2.60 11.07
C LEU A 4 -5.52 -3.59 10.84
N PRO A 5 -5.78 -4.56 11.73
CA PRO A 5 -6.92 -5.47 11.55
C PRO A 5 -8.26 -4.74 11.40
N GLU A 6 -8.45 -3.62 12.09
CA GLU A 6 -9.69 -2.83 12.01
C GLU A 6 -9.83 -2.12 10.65
N VAL A 7 -8.74 -1.57 10.12
CA VAL A 7 -8.71 -0.98 8.77
C VAL A 7 -9.01 -2.03 7.71
N GLY A 8 -8.45 -3.23 7.87
CA GLY A 8 -8.72 -4.39 7.03
C GLY A 8 -10.19 -4.78 7.00
N LYS A 9 -10.79 -4.96 8.19
CA LYS A 9 -12.23 -5.27 8.34
C LYS A 9 -13.13 -4.24 7.66
N ARG A 10 -12.75 -2.96 7.71
CA ARG A 10 -13.50 -1.85 7.08
C ARG A 10 -13.24 -1.71 5.58
N GLY A 11 -12.30 -2.48 5.02
CA GLY A 11 -11.90 -2.40 3.61
C GLY A 11 -11.23 -1.07 3.23
N TRP A 12 -10.71 -0.35 4.22
CA TRP A 12 -10.06 0.94 4.03
C TRP A 12 -8.70 0.80 3.36
N VAL A 13 -8.27 1.87 2.69
CA VAL A 13 -6.95 1.98 2.07
C VAL A 13 -5.97 2.62 3.05
N VAL A 14 -4.77 2.07 3.15
CA VAL A 14 -3.66 2.69 3.89
C VAL A 14 -2.76 3.45 2.91
N LEU A 15 -2.53 4.73 3.19
CA LEU A 15 -1.53 5.56 2.52
C LEU A 15 -0.36 5.80 3.46
N THR A 16 0.85 5.52 3.02
CA THR A 16 2.05 5.74 3.84
C THR A 16 3.19 6.33 3.02
N LYS A 17 4.09 7.05 3.70
CA LYS A 17 5.38 7.46 3.13
C LYS A 17 6.48 6.44 3.45
N ASP A 18 6.21 5.44 4.27
CA ASP A 18 7.27 4.56 4.78
C ASP A 18 7.90 3.72 3.67
N GLY A 19 9.17 4.02 3.37
CA GLY A 19 9.99 3.25 2.42
C GLY A 19 10.55 1.95 3.01
N LYS A 20 10.48 1.77 4.34
CA LYS A 20 11.03 0.60 5.02
C LYS A 20 10.15 -0.64 4.88
N ILE A 21 8.90 -0.51 4.44
CA ILE A 21 8.02 -1.66 4.14
C ILE A 21 8.69 -2.67 3.18
N SER A 22 9.57 -2.17 2.30
CA SER A 22 10.38 -3.01 1.40
C SER A 22 11.31 -3.98 2.14
N ASN A 23 11.88 -3.54 3.25
CA ASN A 23 12.88 -4.27 4.03
C ASN A 23 12.30 -4.89 5.31
N ASN A 24 11.10 -4.48 5.74
CA ASN A 24 10.48 -4.98 6.96
C ASN A 24 9.48 -6.11 6.67
N ARG A 25 9.94 -7.36 6.78
CA ARG A 25 9.08 -8.55 6.59
C ARG A 25 7.90 -8.60 7.56
N LEU A 26 8.08 -8.19 8.82
CA LEU A 26 7.01 -8.21 9.83
C LEU A 26 5.86 -7.26 9.48
N GLU A 27 6.16 -6.09 8.92
CA GLU A 27 5.12 -5.17 8.45
C GLU A 27 4.35 -5.75 7.27
N ARG A 28 5.02 -6.42 6.32
CA ARG A 28 4.35 -7.08 5.19
C ARG A 28 3.45 -8.23 5.64
N ILE A 29 3.89 -9.01 6.61
CA ILE A 29 3.08 -10.03 7.25
C ILE A 29 1.84 -9.41 7.91
N ALA A 30 2.00 -8.25 8.57
CA ALA A 30 0.86 -7.54 9.16
C ALA A 30 -0.14 -7.06 8.10
N VAL A 31 0.33 -6.53 6.96
CA VAL A 31 -0.49 -6.16 5.80
C VAL A 31 -1.25 -7.38 5.26
N ALA A 32 -0.56 -8.51 5.08
CA ALA A 32 -1.15 -9.76 4.59
C ALA A 32 -2.22 -10.30 5.54
N ARG A 33 -1.89 -10.44 6.83
CA ARG A 33 -2.81 -10.94 7.87
C ARG A 33 -4.05 -10.08 8.01
N ALA A 34 -3.89 -8.76 7.93
CA ALA A 34 -4.98 -7.81 8.06
C ALA A 34 -5.72 -7.53 6.74
N GLN A 35 -5.39 -8.19 5.62
CA GLN A 35 -6.04 -7.97 4.32
C GLN A 35 -6.05 -6.49 3.90
N ILE A 36 -4.90 -5.84 4.02
CA ILE A 36 -4.76 -4.40 3.77
C ILE A 36 -4.52 -4.11 2.29
N LYS A 37 -5.19 -3.05 1.80
CA LYS A 37 -4.89 -2.38 0.53
C LYS A 37 -3.96 -1.21 0.83
N MET A 38 -2.67 -1.36 0.55
CA MET A 38 -1.66 -0.35 0.90
C MET A 38 -1.12 0.33 -0.35
N PHE A 39 -1.00 1.66 -0.28
CA PHE A 39 -0.20 2.44 -1.19
C PHE A 39 0.94 3.14 -0.42
N THR A 40 2.15 3.09 -0.97
CA THR A 40 3.32 3.80 -0.43
C THR A 40 3.94 4.72 -1.47
N PHE A 41 4.48 5.87 -1.08
CA PHE A 41 5.23 6.70 -2.01
C PHE A 41 6.57 6.03 -2.37
N ALA A 42 6.87 5.95 -3.66
CA ALA A 42 8.14 5.41 -4.14
C ALA A 42 9.33 6.27 -3.69
N SER A 43 9.14 7.59 -3.60
CA SER A 43 10.17 8.55 -3.18
C SER A 43 10.02 8.94 -1.70
N GLN A 44 11.11 8.85 -0.94
CA GLN A 44 11.17 9.25 0.47
C GLN A 44 11.44 10.76 0.65
N SER A 45 11.95 11.42 -0.39
CA SER A 45 12.34 12.83 -0.40
C SER A 45 11.23 13.75 -0.93
N LEU A 46 9.99 13.54 -0.48
CA LEU A 46 8.84 14.38 -0.84
C LEU A 46 8.46 15.32 0.31
N SER A 47 8.26 16.59 0.00
CA SER A 47 7.60 17.56 0.87
C SER A 47 6.10 17.26 1.01
N GLY A 48 5.44 17.91 1.97
CA GLY A 48 3.99 17.80 2.13
C GLY A 48 3.21 18.26 0.90
N GLU A 49 3.65 19.36 0.29
CA GLU A 49 3.03 19.93 -0.92
C GLU A 49 3.21 19.01 -2.13
N GLU A 50 4.39 18.43 -2.31
CA GLU A 50 4.64 17.45 -3.37
C GLU A 50 3.74 16.22 -3.20
N MET A 51 3.62 15.69 -1.98
CA MET A 51 2.74 14.55 -1.69
C MET A 51 1.27 14.87 -2.00
N ALA A 52 0.79 16.05 -1.60
CA ALA A 52 -0.57 16.49 -1.91
C ALA A 52 -0.79 16.59 -3.42
N GLY A 53 0.15 17.20 -4.16
CA GLY A 53 0.09 17.30 -5.61
C GLY A 53 0.05 15.95 -6.31
N ILE A 54 0.86 14.99 -5.85
CA ILE A 54 0.86 13.62 -6.36
C ILE A 54 -0.48 12.93 -6.08
N LEU A 55 -1.02 13.05 -4.87
CA LEU A 55 -2.28 12.40 -4.50
C LEU A 55 -3.47 12.95 -5.29
N LEU A 56 -3.49 14.25 -5.56
CA LEU A 56 -4.53 14.86 -6.41
C LEU A 56 -4.54 14.25 -7.82
N GLN A 57 -3.36 13.93 -8.37
CA GLN A 57 -3.23 13.25 -9.67
C GLN A 57 -3.59 11.77 -9.57
N ALA A 58 -3.19 11.11 -8.48
CA ALA A 58 -3.32 9.66 -8.30
C ALA A 58 -4.71 9.21 -7.81
N ILE A 59 -5.57 10.08 -7.28
CA ILE A 59 -6.81 9.65 -6.60
C ILE A 59 -7.78 8.85 -7.50
N VAL A 60 -7.92 9.25 -8.78
CA VAL A 60 -8.76 8.52 -9.74
C VAL A 60 -8.10 7.20 -10.16
N PRO A 61 -6.81 7.17 -10.56
CA PRO A 61 -6.07 5.93 -10.75
C PRO A 61 -6.15 4.97 -9.57
N MET A 62 -6.02 5.45 -8.33
CA MET A 62 -6.06 4.63 -7.11
C MET A 62 -7.41 3.96 -6.92
N LYS A 63 -8.51 4.69 -7.11
CA LYS A 63 -9.87 4.12 -7.06
C LYS A 63 -10.04 2.99 -8.08
N ARG A 64 -9.57 3.21 -9.31
CA ARG A 64 -9.57 2.18 -10.36
C ARG A 64 -8.69 0.99 -9.99
N PHE A 65 -7.51 1.24 -9.43
CA PHE A 65 -6.58 0.20 -8.99
C PHE A 65 -7.23 -0.68 -7.91
N VAL A 66 -7.84 -0.08 -6.89
CA VAL A 66 -8.55 -0.79 -5.82
C VAL A 66 -9.73 -1.62 -6.33
N SER A 67 -10.41 -1.17 -7.40
CA SER A 67 -11.51 -1.94 -8.00
C SER A 67 -11.05 -3.18 -8.77
N LYS A 68 -9.80 -3.17 -9.25
CA LYS A 68 -9.22 -4.26 -10.06
C LYS A 68 -8.43 -5.26 -9.24
N HIS A 69 -7.87 -4.84 -8.11
CA HIS A 69 -6.97 -5.65 -7.30
C HIS A 69 -7.58 -5.88 -5.91
N PRO A 70 -7.98 -7.12 -5.57
CA PRO A 70 -8.45 -7.43 -4.22
C PRO A 70 -7.32 -7.30 -3.21
N ALA A 71 -7.68 -7.16 -1.94
CA ALA A 71 -6.71 -7.22 -0.86
C ALA A 71 -6.17 -8.65 -0.68
N PRO A 72 -4.97 -8.82 -0.07
CA PRO A 72 -4.02 -7.78 0.28
C PRO A 72 -3.19 -7.33 -0.93
N PHE A 73 -2.74 -6.07 -0.93
CA PHE A 73 -1.71 -5.64 -1.88
C PHE A 73 -0.89 -4.50 -1.30
N ILE A 74 0.32 -4.32 -1.84
CA ILE A 74 1.14 -3.13 -1.66
C ILE A 74 1.49 -2.57 -3.03
N ALA A 75 1.08 -1.33 -3.29
CA ALA A 75 1.38 -0.61 -4.52
C ALA A 75 2.20 0.65 -4.24
N LYS A 76 2.97 1.10 -5.23
CA LYS A 76 3.80 2.31 -5.16
C LYS A 76 3.15 3.45 -5.93
N ILE A 77 3.19 4.65 -5.36
CA ILE A 77 2.80 5.91 -6.01
C ILE A 77 4.08 6.67 -6.38
N TYR A 78 4.21 7.03 -7.64
CA TYR A 78 5.36 7.77 -8.17
C TYR A 78 5.06 9.26 -8.32
N ARG A 79 6.10 10.05 -8.59
CA ARG A 79 6.02 11.53 -8.66
C ARG A 79 5.08 12.05 -9.75
N ASP A 80 4.87 11.26 -10.80
CA ASP A 80 3.95 11.53 -11.91
C ASP A 80 2.52 11.04 -11.64
N GLY A 81 2.24 10.55 -10.43
CA GLY A 81 0.94 9.99 -10.05
C GLY A 81 0.69 8.59 -10.60
N HIS A 82 1.64 7.97 -11.29
CA HIS A 82 1.47 6.58 -11.72
C HIS A 82 1.54 5.62 -10.52
N LEU A 83 0.85 4.49 -10.69
CA LEU A 83 0.75 3.44 -9.71
C LEU A 83 1.37 2.16 -10.26
N ASP A 84 2.18 1.50 -9.45
CA ASP A 84 2.73 0.18 -9.79
C ASP A 84 2.47 -0.84 -8.69
N MET A 85 2.14 -2.07 -9.08
CA MET A 85 1.98 -3.17 -8.14
C MET A 85 3.36 -3.59 -7.65
N TRP A 86 3.62 -3.49 -6.35
CA TRP A 86 4.88 -3.96 -5.79
C TRP A 86 4.77 -5.38 -5.25
N LYS A 87 3.70 -5.67 -4.49
CA LYS A 87 3.36 -7.02 -4.04
C LYS A 87 1.86 -7.23 -4.12
N ASP A 88 1.46 -8.24 -4.87
CA ASP A 88 0.06 -8.63 -4.98
C ASP A 88 -0.37 -9.57 -3.83
N ALA A 89 -1.62 -10.02 -3.89
CA ALA A 89 -2.19 -10.92 -2.91
C ALA A 89 -1.44 -12.25 -2.83
N GLN A 90 -1.03 -12.81 -3.97
CA GLN A 90 -0.34 -14.09 -4.01
C GLN A 90 0.99 -13.99 -3.24
N MET A 91 1.84 -13.03 -3.60
CA MET A 91 3.15 -12.86 -2.98
C MET A 91 3.07 -12.60 -1.46
N LEU A 92 2.08 -11.81 -1.03
CA LEU A 92 1.91 -11.48 0.40
C LEU A 92 1.39 -12.66 1.21
N LEU A 93 0.52 -13.49 0.63
CA LEU A 93 0.00 -14.68 1.30
C LEU A 93 1.05 -15.79 1.36
N GLU A 94 1.88 -15.94 0.34
CA GLU A 94 3.04 -16.84 0.36
C GLU A 94 4.01 -16.46 1.49
N GLU A 95 4.39 -15.17 1.59
CA GLU A 95 5.27 -14.69 2.67
C GLU A 95 4.71 -14.93 4.09
N LEU A 96 3.38 -14.91 4.22
CA LEU A 96 2.67 -15.18 5.47
C LEU A 96 2.65 -16.68 5.81
N GLN A 97 2.55 -17.57 4.83
CA GLN A 97 2.61 -19.01 5.04
C GLN A 97 4.01 -19.46 5.49
N GLU A 98 5.05 -18.77 5.02
CA GLU A 98 6.44 -19.03 5.38
C GLU A 98 6.89 -18.39 6.71
N PHE A 99 5.98 -17.77 7.47
CA PHE A 99 6.28 -17.11 8.74
C PHE A 99 5.65 -17.82 9.93
#